data_AF-A0A522BZH1-F1
#
_entry.id   AF-A0A522BZH1-F1
#
_cell.length_a   1.000
_cell.length_b   1.000
_cell.length_c   1.000
_cell.angle_alpha   90.00
_cell.angle_beta   90.00
_cell.angle_gamma   90.00
#
_symmetry.space_group_name_H-M   'P 1'
#
loop_
_entity.id
_entity.type
_entity.pdbx_description
1 polymer ?
#
loop_
_entity_poly.entity_id
_entity_poly.type
_entity_poly.pdbx_seq_one_letter_code
_entity_poly.pdbx_strand_id
1 'polypeptide(L)'
;MEQLPEGINELIQRYGLGEDGEHVIIPIGGNKRCFILKRRYLRVAYSETHYIDYPLEDIIMATIKYPELPLSEALYLLHREIDTQKDEGT
;
A
#
# COMPACT_ATOMS: atom_id res chain seq x y z
N MET A 1 0.63 5.36 -22.12
CA MET A 1 0.88 5.40 -20.66
C MET A 1 -0.43 5.02 -20.01
N GLU A 2 -0.47 3.88 -19.31
CA GLU A 2 -1.62 3.54 -18.47
C GLU A 2 -1.72 4.62 -17.38
N GLN A 3 -2.87 5.31 -17.30
CA GLN A 3 -3.10 6.30 -16.26
C GLN A 3 -3.27 5.56 -14.93
N LEU A 4 -2.53 5.97 -13.90
CA LEU A 4 -2.76 5.46 -12.55
C LEU A 4 -4.17 5.84 -12.09
N PRO A 5 -4.87 4.96 -11.35
CA PRO A 5 -6.12 5.32 -10.67
C PRO A 5 -5.98 6.61 -9.86
N GLU A 6 -7.03 7.42 -9.83
CA GLU A 6 -7.04 8.76 -9.23
C GLU A 6 -6.53 8.77 -7.78
N GLY A 7 -6.97 7.81 -6.95
CA GLY A 7 -6.51 7.67 -5.57
C GLY A 7 -5.00 7.48 -5.42
N ILE A 8 -4.33 6.85 -6.38
CA ILE A 8 -2.87 6.67 -6.34
C ILE A 8 -2.15 7.98 -6.63
N ASN A 9 -2.66 8.77 -7.58
CA ASN A 9 -2.08 10.09 -7.88
C ASN A 9 -2.22 11.01 -6.67
N GLU A 10 -3.35 10.97 -5.97
CA GLU A 10 -3.55 11.71 -4.73
C GLU A 10 -2.54 11.30 -3.65
N LEU A 11 -2.29 9.99 -3.49
CA LEU A 11 -1.29 9.50 -2.54
C LEU A 11 0.13 9.96 -2.91
N ILE A 12 0.51 9.87 -4.19
CA ILE A 12 1.82 10.32 -4.67
C ILE A 12 2.03 11.80 -4.33
N GLN A 13 1.03 12.64 -4.62
CA GLN A 13 1.11 14.07 -4.34
C GLN A 13 1.10 14.37 -2.84
N ARG A 14 0.18 13.75 -2.09
CA ARG A 14 0.00 14.00 -0.65
C ARG A 14 1.22 13.63 0.17
N TYR A 15 1.90 12.55 -0.18
CA TYR A 15 3.06 12.05 0.54
C TYR A 15 4.40 12.37 -0.13
N GLY A 16 4.39 13.11 -1.26
CA GLY A 16 5.60 13.47 -1.99
C GLY A 16 6.38 12.25 -2.49
N LEU A 17 5.67 11.21 -2.94
CA LEU A 17 6.28 9.97 -3.43
C LEU A 17 6.94 10.20 -4.79
N GLY A 18 7.97 9.42 -5.08
CA GLY A 18 8.53 9.36 -6.43
C GLY A 18 7.76 8.36 -7.28
N GLU A 19 7.90 8.47 -8.60
CA GLU A 19 7.45 7.43 -9.52
C GLU A 19 8.34 7.37 -10.77
N ASP A 20 8.38 6.19 -11.38
CA ASP A 20 8.96 5.99 -12.72
C ASP A 20 7.95 5.26 -13.63
N GLY A 21 8.39 4.75 -14.78
CA GLY A 21 7.51 4.05 -15.72
C GLY A 21 6.80 2.82 -15.14
N GLU A 22 7.37 2.18 -14.13
CA GLU A 22 6.91 0.89 -13.59
C GLU A 22 6.68 0.92 -12.08
N HIS A 23 7.20 1.90 -11.34
CA HIS A 23 7.22 1.88 -9.88
C HIS A 23 6.66 3.16 -9.24
N VAL A 24 6.05 2.99 -8.08
CA VAL A 24 5.91 4.03 -7.06
C VAL A 24 7.06 3.87 -6.07
N ILE A 25 7.74 4.97 -5.76
CA ILE A 25 8.97 5.00 -4.97
C ILE A 25 8.67 5.67 -3.63
N ILE A 26 8.71 4.89 -2.56
CA ILE A 26 8.38 5.34 -1.20
C ILE A 26 9.67 5.49 -0.38
N PRO A 27 9.96 6.68 0.17
CA PRO A 27 11.06 6.85 1.12
C PRO A 27 10.67 6.25 2.48
N ILE A 28 11.45 5.29 2.98
CA ILE A 28 11.17 4.55 4.22
C ILE A 28 12.18 4.88 5.34
N GLY A 29 12.69 6.11 5.36
CA GLY A 29 13.66 6.60 6.36
C GLY A 29 15.13 6.44 5.95
N GLY A 30 15.95 7.43 6.32
CA GLY A 30 17.36 7.49 5.93
C GLY A 30 17.55 7.49 4.40
N ASN A 31 18.46 6.66 3.91
CA ASN A 31 18.72 6.48 2.47
C ASN A 31 17.95 5.30 1.84
N LYS A 32 17.00 4.69 2.56
CA LYS A 32 16.25 3.52 2.08
C LYS A 32 15.03 3.95 1.28
N ARG A 33 14.75 3.21 0.21
CA ARG A 33 13.58 3.40 -0.66
C ARG A 33 12.92 2.04 -0.90
N CYS A 34 11.59 2.02 -0.85
CA CYS A 34 10.77 0.91 -1.29
C CYS A 34 10.26 1.20 -2.70
N PHE A 35 10.34 0.21 -3.59
CA PHE A 35 9.89 0.32 -4.98
C PHE A 35 8.70 -0.63 -5.17
N ILE A 36 7.52 -0.07 -5.37
CA ILE A 36 6.28 -0.85 -5.52
C ILE A 36 5.90 -0.83 -6.99
N LEU A 37 5.74 -2.02 -7.58
CA LEU A 37 5.30 -2.15 -8.97
C LEU A 37 3.89 -1.58 -9.17
N LYS A 38 3.69 -0.84 -10.27
CA LYS A 38 2.41 -0.31 -10.74
C LYS A 38 1.53 -1.43 -11.30
N ARG A 39 1.04 -2.30 -10.44
CA ARG A 39 0.05 -3.34 -10.74
C ARG A 39 -1.28 -2.98 -10.08
N ARG A 40 -2.40 -3.39 -10.67
CA ARG A 40 -3.72 -3.09 -10.09
C ARG A 40 -3.87 -3.70 -8.69
N TYR A 41 -3.36 -4.91 -8.51
CA TYR A 41 -3.42 -5.65 -7.26
C TYR A 41 -2.13 -6.44 -7.03
N LEU A 42 -1.82 -6.72 -5.76
CA LEU A 42 -0.81 -7.68 -5.34
C LEU A 42 -1.47 -8.73 -4.45
N ARG A 43 -1.26 -10.00 -4.78
CA ARG A 43 -1.75 -11.13 -3.98
C ARG A 43 -0.80 -11.42 -2.84
N VAL A 44 -1.29 -11.36 -1.61
CA VAL A 44 -0.55 -11.81 -0.42
C VAL A 44 -1.09 -13.17 -0.02
N ALA A 45 -0.16 -14.13 0.13
CA ALA A 45 -0.45 -15.45 0.67
C ALA A 45 -0.18 -15.43 2.18
N TYR A 46 -1.24 -15.57 2.98
CA TYR A 46 -1.14 -15.69 4.43
C TYR A 46 -1.01 -17.14 4.89
N SER A 47 -1.53 -18.09 4.10
CA SER A 47 -1.31 -19.53 4.24
C SER A 47 -1.43 -20.21 2.88
N GLU A 48 -1.20 -21.52 2.81
CA GLU A 48 -1.31 -22.31 1.57
C GLU A 48 -2.71 -22.24 0.92
N THR A 49 -3.75 -21.89 1.69
CA THR A 49 -5.13 -21.84 1.21
C THR A 49 -5.76 -20.46 1.38
N HIS A 50 -5.05 -19.49 1.97
CA HIS A 50 -5.58 -18.17 2.25
C HIS A 50 -4.79 -17.08 1.52
N TYR A 51 -5.45 -16.47 0.55
CA TYR A 51 -4.91 -15.43 -0.31
C TYR A 51 -5.84 -14.23 -0.31
N ILE A 52 -5.26 -13.04 -0.27
CA ILE A 52 -5.99 -11.78 -0.40
C ILE A 52 -5.31 -10.92 -1.47
N ASP A 53 -6.12 -10.37 -2.37
CA ASP A 53 -5.66 -9.41 -3.39
C ASP A 53 -5.86 -8.00 -2.86
N TYR A 54 -4.76 -7.28 -2.64
CA TYR A 54 -4.80 -5.90 -2.17
C TYR A 54 -4.61 -4.92 -3.32
N PRO A 55 -5.41 -3.85 -3.41
CA PRO A 55 -5.19 -2.80 -4.39
C PRO A 55 -3.88 -2.06 -4.10
N LEU A 56 -3.29 -1.49 -5.15
CA LEU A 56 -2.04 -0.73 -5.02
C LEU A 56 -2.12 0.42 -4.01
N GLU A 57 -3.28 1.03 -3.87
CA GLU A 57 -3.55 2.07 -2.88
C GLU A 57 -3.27 1.59 -1.45
N ASP A 58 -3.83 0.44 -1.06
CA ASP A 58 -3.65 -0.15 0.27
C ASP A 58 -2.19 -0.55 0.50
N ILE A 59 -1.51 -1.05 -0.54
CA ILE A 59 -0.09 -1.41 -0.47
C ILE A 59 0.77 -0.17 -0.21
N ILE A 60 0.53 0.92 -0.93
CA ILE A 60 1.22 2.20 -0.72
C ILE A 60 0.95 2.70 0.71
N MET A 61 -0.31 2.73 1.13
CA MET A 61 -0.70 3.20 2.45
C MET A 61 -0.09 2.37 3.58
N ALA A 62 -0.13 1.04 3.48
CA ALA A 62 0.49 0.15 4.46
C ALA A 62 1.99 0.38 4.56
N THR A 63 2.67 0.57 3.43
CA THR A 63 4.13 0.82 3.37
C THR A 63 4.49 2.16 3.98
N ILE A 64 3.70 3.21 3.76
CA ILE A 64 3.92 4.54 4.35
C ILE A 64 3.68 4.50 5.87
N LYS A 65 2.60 3.83 6.29
CA LYS A 65 2.15 3.86 7.68
C LYS A 65 2.98 2.98 8.60
N TYR A 66 3.46 1.84 8.11
CA TYR A 66 4.25 0.88 8.88
C TYR A 66 5.52 0.46 8.11
N PRO A 67 6.46 1.38 7.85
CA PRO A 67 7.61 1.14 6.97
C PRO A 67 8.59 0.07 7.49
N GLU A 68 8.55 -0.21 8.80
CA GLU A 68 9.41 -1.20 9.46
C GLU A 68 8.78 -2.60 9.52
N LEU A 69 7.50 -2.76 9.13
CA LEU A 69 6.81 -4.04 9.18
C LEU A 69 6.85 -4.77 7.83
N PRO A 70 6.82 -6.11 7.84
CA PRO A 70 6.52 -6.88 6.62
C PRO A 70 5.19 -6.44 6.01
N LEU A 71 5.14 -6.35 4.67
CA LEU A 71 3.96 -5.85 3.96
C LEU A 71 2.67 -6.59 4.33
N SER A 72 2.73 -7.91 4.52
CA SER A 72 1.58 -8.73 4.93
C SER A 72 1.02 -8.33 6.30
N GLU A 73 1.89 -7.98 7.25
CA GLU A 73 1.50 -7.52 8.58
C GLU A 73 0.99 -6.08 8.54
N ALA A 74 1.65 -5.21 7.79
CA ALA A 74 1.24 -3.82 7.58
C ALA A 74 -0.17 -3.74 6.96
N LEU A 75 -0.45 -4.56 5.96
CA LEU A 75 -1.78 -4.67 5.32
C LEU A 75 -2.83 -5.21 6.30
N TYR A 76 -2.49 -6.23 7.09
CA TYR A 76 -3.39 -6.74 8.12
C TYR A 76 -3.79 -5.66 9.13
N LEU A 77 -2.81 -4.90 9.63
CA LEU A 77 -3.07 -3.80 10.57
C LEU A 77 -3.91 -2.69 9.94
N LEU A 78 -3.59 -2.30 8.70
CA LEU A 78 -4.33 -1.28 7.97
C LEU A 78 -5.82 -1.64 7.86
N HIS A 79 -6.13 -2.87 7.43
CA HIS A 79 -7.53 -3.31 7.28
C HIS A 79 -8.25 -3.46 8.61
N ARG A 80 -7.57 -3.96 9.66
CA ARG A 80 -8.16 -4.04 11.00
C ARG A 80 -8.57 -2.66 11.53
N GLU A 81 -7.77 -1.63 11.28
CA GLU A 81 -8.11 -0.26 11.67
C GLU A 81 -9.27 0.31 10.86
N ILE A 82 -9.37 -0.01 9.56
CA ILE A 82 -10.51 0.36 8.72
C ILE A 82 -11.80 -0.28 9.25
N ASP A 83 -11.74 -1.55 9.62
CA ASP A 83 -12.91 -2.26 10.15
C ASP A 83 -13.32 -1.73 11.53
N THR A 84 -12.35 -1.43 12.41
CA THR A 84 -12.64 -0.82 13.72
C THR A 84 -13.31 0.54 13.59
N GLN A 85 -12.91 1.36 12.61
CA GLN A 85 -13.54 2.66 12.34
C GLN A 85 -14.96 2.55 11.76
N LYS A 86 -15.32 1.42 11.14
CA LYS A 86 -16.70 1.17 10.70
C LYS A 86 -17.60 0.80 11.87
N ASP A 87 -17.07 0.10 12.86
CA ASP A 87 -17.85 -0.33 14.04
C ASP A 87 -18.13 0.81 15.02
N GLU A 88 -17.29 1.84 15.08
CA GLU A 88 -17.50 3.03 15.94
C GLU A 88 -18.44 4.09 15.31
N GLY A 89 -19.01 3.82 14.13
CA GLY A 89 -19.86 4.72 13.35
C GLY A 89 -21.33 4.30 13.21
N THR A 90 -21.86 3.43 14.09
CA THR A 90 -23.29 3.01 14.09
C THR A 90 -24.06 3.56 15.29
#